data_AF-A0A960CVX5-F1
#
_entry.id   AF-A0A960CVX5-F1
#
_cell.length_a   1.000
_cell.length_b   1.000
_cell.length_c   1.000
_cell.angle_alpha   90.00
_cell.angle_beta   90.00
_cell.angle_gamma   90.00
#
_symmetry.space_group_name_H-M   'P 1'
#
loop_
_entity.id
_entity.type
_entity.pdbx_description
1 polymer ?
#
loop_
_entity_poly.entity_id
_entity_poly.type
_entity_poly.pdbx_seq_one_letter_code
_entity_poly.pdbx_strand_id
1 'polypeptide(L)'
;MRPAIKVGLSTASVYPLRTEAAFEYAAELGYDGVELMVWAETVSQDIGAIAKLSRRYNMPVLSVHAPCLLISQRVWGPNPIPKL
;
A
#
# COMPACT_ATOMS: atom_id res chain seq x y z
N MET A 1 25.86 -2.69 15.45
CA MET A 1 25.31 -1.96 14.29
C MET A 1 23.88 -1.55 14.63
N ARG A 2 23.48 -0.30 14.39
CA ARG A 2 22.05 0.07 14.46
C ARG A 2 21.30 -0.74 13.39
N PRO A 3 20.08 -1.24 13.67
CA PRO A 3 19.26 -1.82 12.61
C PRO A 3 19.08 -0.78 11.50
N ALA A 4 19.23 -1.20 10.25
CA ALA A 4 19.01 -0.33 9.11
C ALA A 4 17.58 0.21 9.17
N ILE A 5 17.43 1.53 8.99
CA ILE A 5 16.11 2.15 8.89
C ILE A 5 15.49 1.67 7.59
N LYS A 6 14.34 1.00 7.68
CA LYS A 6 13.61 0.52 6.50
C LYS A 6 13.10 1.70 5.68
N VAL A 7 13.26 1.63 4.37
CA VAL A 7 12.76 2.60 3.40
C VAL A 7 11.67 1.94 2.58
N GLY A 8 10.43 2.44 2.70
CA GLY A 8 9.28 1.94 1.95
C GLY A 8 8.89 2.85 0.79
N LEU A 9 8.39 2.26 -0.30
CA LEU A 9 7.76 2.99 -1.41
C LEU A 9 6.25 3.12 -1.18
N SER A 10 5.71 4.33 -1.26
CA SER A 10 4.27 4.54 -1.19
C SER A 10 3.59 4.12 -2.50
N THR A 11 2.51 3.35 -2.39
CA THR A 11 1.60 3.09 -3.52
C THR A 11 1.01 4.37 -4.12
N ALA A 12 0.94 5.47 -3.36
CA ALA A 12 0.51 6.77 -3.88
C ALA A 12 1.57 7.42 -4.78
N SER A 13 2.86 7.11 -4.60
CA SER A 13 3.96 7.68 -5.40
C SER A 13 3.94 7.26 -6.86
N VAL A 14 3.23 6.18 -7.19
CA VAL A 14 3.11 5.66 -8.56
C VAL A 14 1.75 6.01 -9.20
N TYR A 15 0.92 6.82 -8.54
CA TYR A 15 -0.36 7.26 -9.10
C TYR A 15 -0.15 7.91 -10.49
N PRO A 16 -0.98 7.58 -11.51
CA PRO A 16 -2.24 6.82 -11.46
C PRO A 16 -2.11 5.31 -11.72
N LEU A 17 -0.91 4.72 -11.62
CA LEU A 17 -0.73 3.29 -11.82
C LEU A 17 -1.41 2.47 -10.71
N ARG A 18 -1.65 1.20 -11.03
CA ARG A 18 -2.31 0.25 -10.12
C ARG A 18 -1.42 -0.12 -8.95
N THR A 19 -2.04 -0.61 -7.88
CA THR A 19 -1.34 -1.09 -6.68
C THR A 19 -0.19 -2.06 -7.00
N GLU A 20 -0.35 -2.97 -7.98
CA GLU A 20 0.70 -3.92 -8.40
C GLU A 20 1.98 -3.24 -8.91
N ALA A 21 1.88 -2.09 -9.60
CA ALA A 21 3.04 -1.36 -10.10
C ALA A 21 3.95 -0.84 -8.97
N ALA A 22 3.38 -0.50 -7.81
CA ALA A 22 4.16 -0.12 -6.64
C ALA A 22 4.98 -1.29 -6.09
N PHE A 23 4.41 -2.51 -6.07
CA PHE A 23 5.13 -3.71 -5.64
C PHE A 23 6.26 -4.06 -6.62
N GLU A 24 5.99 -3.94 -7.92
CA GLU A 24 6.98 -4.16 -8.98
C GLU A 24 8.13 -3.16 -8.87
N TYR A 25 7.86 -1.85 -8.88
CA TYR A 25 8.90 -0.83 -8.79
C TYR A 25 9.65 -0.84 -7.46
N ALA A 26 8.97 -1.15 -6.34
CA ALA A 26 9.67 -1.30 -5.06
C ALA A 26 10.72 -2.42 -5.11
N ALA A 27 10.38 -3.55 -5.74
CA ALA A 27 11.30 -4.66 -5.92
C ALA A 27 12.45 -4.32 -6.88
N GLU A 28 12.15 -3.68 -8.02
CA GLU A 28 13.17 -3.31 -9.01
C GLU A 28 14.15 -2.25 -8.50
N LEU A 29 13.67 -1.29 -7.72
CA LEU A 29 14.47 -0.18 -7.20
C LEU A 29 15.15 -0.50 -5.86
N GLY A 30 14.88 -1.66 -5.25
CA GLY A 30 15.53 -2.13 -4.04
C GLY A 30 15.02 -1.50 -2.74
N TYR A 31 13.72 -1.17 -2.67
CA TYR A 31 13.08 -0.75 -1.43
C TYR A 31 12.92 -1.93 -0.46
N ASP A 32 12.78 -1.63 0.84
CA ASP A 32 12.57 -2.65 1.89
C ASP A 32 11.12 -3.16 1.98
N GLY A 33 10.21 -2.52 1.24
CA GLY A 33 8.80 -2.85 1.19
C GLY A 33 7.94 -1.69 0.72
N VAL A 34 6.64 -1.80 0.94
CA VAL A 34 5.65 -0.83 0.46
C VAL A 34 4.81 -0.24 1.58
N GLU A 35 4.43 1.02 1.40
CA GLU A 35 3.33 1.64 2.14
C GLU A 35 2.05 1.52 1.30
N LEU A 36 1.09 0.76 1.83
CA LEU A 36 -0.17 0.48 1.16
C LEU A 36 -1.19 1.57 1.49
N MET A 37 -1.55 2.35 0.49
CA MET A 37 -2.62 3.30 0.59
C MET A 37 -3.92 2.66 0.12
N VAL A 38 -4.93 2.72 0.98
CA VAL A 38 -6.24 2.17 0.69
C VAL A 38 -6.99 3.17 -0.19
N TRP A 39 -7.22 2.78 -1.44
CA TRP A 39 -7.88 3.57 -2.47
C TRP A 39 -9.24 3.00 -2.83
N ALA A 40 -9.95 3.67 -3.76
CA ALA A 40 -11.18 3.14 -4.35
C ALA A 40 -10.94 1.88 -5.22
N GLU A 41 -9.70 1.61 -5.64
CA GLU A 41 -9.34 0.37 -6.33
C GLU A 41 -9.57 -0.84 -5.41
N THR A 42 -10.33 -1.83 -5.90
CA THR A 42 -10.69 -3.05 -5.15
C THR A 42 -9.48 -3.83 -4.63
N VAL A 43 -8.39 -3.88 -5.41
CA VAL A 43 -7.16 -4.60 -5.04
C VAL A 43 -6.55 -4.04 -3.74
N SER A 44 -6.58 -2.73 -3.55
CA SER A 44 -6.04 -2.08 -2.35
C SER A 44 -6.86 -2.37 -1.07
N GLN A 45 -8.08 -2.89 -1.22
CA GLN A 45 -8.99 -3.24 -0.13
C GLN A 45 -9.06 -4.75 0.13
N ASP A 46 -8.52 -5.58 -0.78
CA ASP A 46 -8.54 -7.04 -0.68
C ASP A 46 -7.23 -7.57 -0.07
N ILE A 47 -7.32 -8.02 1.18
CA ILE A 47 -6.19 -8.58 1.93
C ILE A 47 -5.56 -9.78 1.21
N GLY A 48 -6.37 -10.63 0.58
CA GLY A 48 -5.90 -11.81 -0.15
C GLY A 48 -5.12 -11.42 -1.41
N ALA A 49 -5.60 -10.42 -2.14
CA ALA A 49 -4.91 -9.87 -3.31
C ALA A 49 -3.57 -9.24 -2.92
N ILE A 50 -3.55 -8.42 -1.87
CA ILE A 50 -2.32 -7.80 -1.35
C ILE A 50 -1.32 -8.85 -0.88
N ALA A 51 -1.77 -9.88 -0.16
CA ALA A 51 -0.89 -10.96 0.28
C ALA A 51 -0.28 -11.73 -0.89
N LYS A 52 -1.02 -11.87 -2.01
CA LYS A 52 -0.50 -12.48 -3.24
C LYS A 52 0.55 -11.59 -3.90
N LEU A 53 0.32 -10.28 -3.99
CA LEU A 53 1.29 -9.32 -4.53
C LEU A 53 2.57 -9.27 -3.69
N SER A 54 2.44 -9.18 -2.38
CA SER A 54 3.57 -9.18 -1.45
C SER A 54 4.46 -10.42 -1.63
N ARG A 55 3.86 -11.61 -1.75
CA ARG A 55 4.60 -12.85 -2.05
C ARG A 55 5.21 -12.86 -3.45
N ARG A 56 4.50 -12.36 -4.45
CA ARG A 56 4.93 -12.37 -5.86
C ARG A 56 6.19 -11.53 -6.07
N TYR A 57 6.23 -10.34 -5.48
CA TYR A 57 7.32 -9.37 -5.65
C TYR A 57 8.33 -9.40 -4.49
N ASN A 58 8.13 -10.28 -3.51
CA ASN A 58 8.92 -10.35 -2.28
C ASN A 58 9.01 -9.01 -1.52
N MET A 59 7.96 -8.19 -1.61
CA MET A 59 7.88 -6.87 -0.98
C MET A 59 6.86 -6.89 0.17
N PRO A 60 7.29 -6.76 1.45
CA PRO A 60 6.36 -6.71 2.56
C PRO A 60 5.63 -5.36 2.62
N VAL A 61 4.39 -5.38 3.14
CA VAL A 61 3.68 -4.14 3.49
C VAL A 61 4.21 -3.66 4.85
N LEU A 62 4.87 -2.49 4.87
CA LEU A 62 5.49 -1.92 6.07
C LEU A 62 4.52 -1.03 6.86
N SER A 63 3.56 -0.42 6.17
CA SER A 63 2.55 0.46 6.74
C SER A 63 1.31 0.49 5.86
N VAL A 64 0.18 0.87 6.47
CA VAL A 64 -1.10 1.05 5.78
C VAL A 64 -1.57 2.47 6.01
N HIS A 65 -1.92 3.17 4.93
CA HIS A 65 -2.57 4.47 4.99
C HIS A 65 -4.08 4.30 4.88
N ALA A 66 -4.76 4.60 5.99
CA ALA A 66 -6.21 4.56 6.08
C ALA A 66 -6.87 5.57 5.11
N PRO A 67 -8.04 5.27 4.52
CA PRO A 67 -8.67 6.11 3.51
C PRO A 67 -9.37 7.33 4.13
N CYS A 68 -8.57 8.28 4.60
CA CYS A 68 -9.02 9.47 5.32
C CYS A 68 -8.90 10.77 4.51
N LEU A 69 -8.29 10.73 3.33
CA LEU A 69 -8.15 11.89 2.44
C LEU A 69 -9.47 12.21 1.74
N LEU A 70 -9.68 13.49 1.37
CA LEU A 70 -10.92 14.00 0.76
C LEU A 70 -11.50 13.09 -0.34
N ILE A 71 -10.63 12.53 -1.20
CA ILE A 71 -11.02 11.67 -2.32
C ILE A 71 -11.27 10.20 -1.93
N SER A 72 -10.77 9.73 -0.78
CA SER A 72 -10.93 8.36 -0.29
C SER A 72 -11.89 8.23 0.90
N GLN A 73 -12.46 9.33 1.40
CA GLN A 73 -13.36 9.35 2.58
C GLN A 73 -14.59 8.41 2.50
N ARG A 74 -14.99 7.94 1.31
CA ARG A 74 -16.10 6.99 1.16
C ARG A 74 -15.66 5.53 1.07
N VAL A 75 -14.36 5.29 0.93
CA VAL A 75 -13.81 3.93 1.00
C VAL A 75 -13.97 3.43 2.43
N TRP A 76 -14.43 2.17 2.56
CA TRP A 76 -14.88 1.57 3.83
C TRP A 76 -16.05 2.30 4.51
N GLY A 77 -16.86 3.01 3.72
CA GLY A 77 -18.07 3.69 4.19
C GLY A 77 -17.83 5.10 4.74
N PRO A 78 -18.91 5.82 5.11
CA PRO A 78 -18.84 7.22 5.54
C PRO A 78 -18.47 7.39 7.02
N ASN A 79 -18.65 6.35 7.84
CA ASN A 79 -18.28 6.40 9.25
C ASN A 79 -16.75 6.34 9.37
N PRO A 80 -16.09 7.32 10.02
CA PRO A 80 -14.63 7.32 10.16
C PRO A 80 -14.14 6.33 11.23
N ILE A 81 -14.96 5.95 12.21
CA ILE A 81 -14.53 5.12 13.35
C ILE A 81 -14.00 3.75 12.92
N PRO A 82 -14.64 3.01 11.99
CA PRO A 82 -14.13 1.71 11.53
C PRO A 82 -12.81 1.77 10.73
N LYS A 83 -12.28 2.96 10.44
CA LYS A 83 -11.06 3.17 9.63
C LYS A 83 -9.80 3.40 10.46
N LEU A 84 -9.96 3.57 11.77
CA LEU A 84 -8.90 3.79 12.77
C LEU A 84 -8.55 2.49 13.48
#